data_AF-A0A1Q7AQW3-F1
#
_entry.id   AF-A0A1Q7AQW3-F1
#
_cell.length_a   1.000
_cell.length_b   1.000
_cell.length_c   1.000
_cell.angle_alpha   90.00
_cell.angle_beta   90.00
_cell.angle_gamma   90.00
#
_symmetry.space_group_name_H-M   'P 1'
#
loop_
_entity.id
_entity.type
_entity.pdbx_description
1 polymer ?
#
loop_
_entity_poly.entity_id
_entity_poly.type
_entity_poly.pdbx_seq_one_letter_code
_entity_poly.pdbx_strand_id
1 'polypeptide(L)'
;RLELAHKVFQHTARYDGAISSYLEAQRTGSIAKFPSLLTLQFEKVQTLRYGENPHQQGAFYRELSGHEAAVARGRQLHGKEMSYNNFLDANSALELVKEFGESDLKIAVAIVKHNNPCGAATGDTAKDAYMRARDTDPISAFGGVVAFNTIVDLTTAKELTGTFLEVVVARGFEAAALVELKRKKDLRLLDVGPLHTEGRGALDLLDMKKIVGGLILQDRDLGSISDMRALKVVSKRLPTDEEYEAFAFGWKVCKHVKSNAIVFARPDRTIGIGAGQMSRVDSVKLGTMKAASSLAGCIMASDAFFPFRDGIDAAAQAGITAVIQPGGSIRDQEVVQAADEHNMAMVLTGMRHFRH
;
A
#
# COMPACT_ATOMS: atom_id res chain seq x y z
N ARG A 1 -35.68 16.86 21.93
CA ARG A 1 -35.20 18.26 21.92
C ARG A 1 -33.67 18.36 22.00
N LEU A 2 -33.02 17.73 22.99
CA LEU A 2 -31.55 17.80 23.13
C LEU A 2 -30.78 17.17 21.96
N GLU A 3 -31.23 16.01 21.45
CA GLU A 3 -30.64 15.38 20.25
C GLU A 3 -30.67 16.29 19.01
N LEU A 4 -31.80 16.97 18.79
CA LEU A 4 -31.95 17.93 17.69
C LEU A 4 -31.05 19.15 17.89
N ALA A 5 -30.94 19.67 19.13
CA ALA A 5 -30.03 20.76 19.45
C ALA A 5 -28.57 20.35 19.15
N HIS A 6 -28.15 19.15 19.57
CA HIS A 6 -26.83 18.60 19.26
C HIS A 6 -26.59 18.51 17.75
N LYS A 7 -27.55 17.97 16.99
CA LYS A 7 -27.48 17.89 15.52
C LYS A 7 -27.34 19.27 14.86
N VAL A 8 -28.09 20.27 15.34
CA VAL A 8 -27.99 21.65 14.85
C VAL A 8 -26.59 22.21 15.09
N PHE A 9 -26.02 22.06 16.29
CA PHE A 9 -24.68 22.57 16.58
C PHE A 9 -23.57 21.85 15.81
N GLN A 10 -23.70 20.54 15.55
CA GLN A 10 -22.79 19.83 14.63
C GLN A 10 -22.87 20.41 13.21
N HIS A 11 -24.08 20.71 12.74
CA HIS A 11 -24.28 21.29 11.41
C HIS A 11 -23.72 22.71 11.30
N THR A 12 -23.98 23.58 12.29
CA THR A 12 -23.48 24.96 12.28
C THR A 12 -21.97 25.01 12.46
N ALA A 13 -21.36 24.13 13.27
CA ALA A 13 -19.90 24.04 13.39
C ALA A 13 -19.24 23.69 12.04
N ARG A 14 -19.86 22.79 11.25
CA ARG A 14 -19.42 22.50 9.88
C ARG A 14 -19.58 23.72 8.97
N TYR A 15 -20.71 24.42 9.07
CA TYR A 15 -21.00 25.61 8.27
C TYR A 15 -20.02 26.76 8.54
N ASP A 16 -19.75 27.06 9.81
CA ASP A 16 -18.79 28.09 10.21
C ASP A 16 -17.36 27.74 9.78
N GLY A 17 -16.99 26.45 9.83
CA GLY A 17 -15.72 25.96 9.26
C GLY A 17 -15.61 26.26 7.77
N ALA A 18 -16.67 26.00 7.00
CA ALA A 18 -16.70 26.30 5.57
C ALA A 18 -16.61 27.81 5.28
N ILE A 19 -17.29 28.65 6.07
CA ILE A 19 -17.17 30.11 5.99
C ILE A 19 -15.73 30.54 6.29
N SER A 20 -15.11 30.01 7.34
CA SER A 20 -13.74 30.34 7.71
C SER A 20 -12.77 30.03 6.57
N SER A 21 -12.85 28.84 5.97
CA SER A 21 -12.03 28.47 4.82
C SER A 21 -12.28 29.36 3.60
N TYR A 22 -13.54 29.72 3.33
CA TYR A 22 -13.89 30.63 2.24
C TYR A 22 -13.33 32.05 2.44
N LEU A 23 -13.49 32.62 3.64
CA LEU A 23 -12.99 33.96 3.97
C LEU A 23 -11.46 34.03 3.92
N GLU A 24 -10.77 32.97 4.37
CA GLU A 24 -9.33 32.85 4.20
C GLU A 24 -8.95 32.92 2.72
N ALA A 25 -9.62 32.13 1.87
CA ALA A 25 -9.37 32.11 0.44
C ALA A 25 -9.64 33.46 -0.24
N GLN A 26 -10.69 34.20 0.16
CA GLN A 26 -10.96 35.55 -0.34
C GLN A 26 -9.85 36.54 0.05
N ARG A 27 -9.34 36.44 1.29
CA ARG A 27 -8.28 37.31 1.80
C ARG A 27 -6.92 37.03 1.14
N THR A 28 -6.61 35.77 0.85
CA THR A 28 -5.33 35.34 0.26
C THR A 28 -5.36 35.24 -1.27
N GLY A 29 -6.55 35.32 -1.89
CA GLY A 29 -6.75 35.18 -3.34
C GLY A 29 -6.75 33.74 -3.85
N SER A 30 -6.63 32.73 -2.98
CA SER A 30 -6.68 31.30 -3.36
C SER A 30 -6.99 30.40 -2.17
N ILE A 31 -7.56 29.21 -2.43
CA ILE A 31 -7.77 28.20 -1.39
C ILE A 31 -6.41 27.69 -0.92
N ALA A 32 -6.11 27.87 0.37
CA ALA A 32 -4.89 27.39 0.98
C ALA A 32 -4.93 25.86 1.11
N LYS A 33 -3.92 25.18 0.56
CA LYS A 33 -3.73 23.72 0.73
C LYS A 33 -3.53 23.34 2.19
N PHE A 34 -2.75 24.16 2.91
CA PHE A 34 -2.54 24.06 4.35
C PHE A 34 -3.08 25.33 4.99
N PRO A 35 -4.35 25.32 5.48
CA PRO A 35 -4.98 26.52 6.02
C PRO A 35 -4.36 26.92 7.37
N SER A 36 -4.48 28.20 7.71
CA SER A 36 -4.07 28.72 9.03
C SER A 36 -4.88 28.12 10.18
N LEU A 37 -6.12 27.68 9.91
CA LEU A 37 -6.96 26.92 10.82
C LEU A 37 -7.53 25.69 10.11
N LEU A 38 -7.10 24.50 10.53
CA LEU A 38 -7.59 23.24 10.00
C LEU A 38 -8.90 22.83 10.69
N THR A 39 -10.02 22.87 9.96
CA THR A 39 -11.32 22.41 10.45
C THR A 39 -11.71 21.10 9.74
N LEU A 40 -11.83 20.01 10.49
CA LEU A 40 -12.18 18.69 9.98
C LEU A 40 -13.50 18.20 10.58
N GLN A 41 -14.29 17.47 9.79
CA GLN A 41 -15.56 16.89 10.23
C GLN A 41 -15.66 15.45 9.76
N PHE A 42 -15.86 14.55 10.71
CA PHE A 42 -16.04 13.13 10.47
C PHE A 42 -17.31 12.63 11.17
N GLU A 43 -18.01 11.71 10.50
CA GLU A 43 -19.16 11.00 11.05
C GLU A 43 -18.69 9.70 11.71
N LYS A 44 -19.14 9.45 12.94
CA LYS A 44 -18.91 8.15 13.58
C LYS A 44 -19.77 7.09 12.88
N VAL A 45 -19.14 6.07 12.33
CA VAL A 45 -19.83 4.96 11.65
C VAL A 45 -20.13 3.83 12.64
N GLN A 46 -19.14 3.46 13.47
CA GLN A 46 -19.32 2.41 14.48
C GLN A 46 -18.35 2.56 15.66
N THR A 47 -18.77 2.12 16.84
CA THR A 47 -17.83 1.81 17.93
C THR A 47 -17.15 0.48 17.60
N LEU A 48 -15.83 0.38 17.80
CA LEU A 48 -15.08 -0.85 17.60
C LEU A 48 -14.99 -1.61 18.92
N ARG A 49 -14.87 -2.94 18.83
CA ARG A 49 -14.73 -3.82 20.00
C ARG A 49 -13.57 -3.39 20.91
N TYR A 50 -12.47 -2.97 20.30
CA TYR A 50 -11.29 -2.39 20.93
C TYR A 50 -10.49 -1.61 19.87
N GLY A 51 -9.46 -0.88 20.30
CA GLY A 51 -8.48 -0.20 19.46
C GLY A 51 -7.48 -1.18 18.86
N GLU A 52 -6.20 -0.82 18.81
CA GLU A 52 -5.16 -1.75 18.34
C GLU A 52 -5.00 -2.94 19.29
N ASN A 53 -5.19 -2.71 20.60
CA ASN A 53 -5.07 -3.69 21.66
C ASN A 53 -6.39 -3.84 22.46
N PRO A 54 -6.70 -5.02 23.05
CA PRO A 54 -7.98 -5.27 23.73
C PRO A 54 -8.35 -4.31 24.88
N HIS A 55 -7.37 -3.73 25.57
CA HIS A 55 -7.60 -2.78 26.66
C HIS A 55 -7.87 -1.34 26.19
N GLN A 56 -7.70 -1.06 24.89
CA GLN A 56 -7.94 0.24 24.29
C GLN A 56 -9.35 0.26 23.70
N GLN A 57 -10.09 1.37 23.88
CA GLN A 57 -11.34 1.58 23.17
C GLN A 57 -11.07 2.13 21.76
N GLY A 58 -11.97 1.84 20.81
CA GLY A 58 -11.84 2.30 19.42
C GLY A 58 -13.18 2.68 18.80
N ALA A 59 -13.12 3.50 17.75
CA ALA A 59 -14.27 3.84 16.93
C ALA A 59 -13.80 4.12 15.49
N PHE A 60 -14.64 3.79 14.52
CA PHE A 60 -14.40 4.11 13.12
C PHE A 60 -15.22 5.34 12.73
N TYR A 61 -14.53 6.31 12.13
CA TYR A 61 -15.07 7.57 11.65
C TYR A 61 -14.81 7.70 10.15
N ARG A 62 -15.76 8.32 9.44
CA ARG A 62 -15.71 8.51 7.98
C ARG A 62 -15.89 9.98 7.62
N GLU A 63 -15.15 10.42 6.61
CA GLU A 63 -15.32 11.75 6.04
C GLU A 63 -16.69 11.93 5.39
N LEU A 64 -17.25 13.13 5.54
CA LEU A 64 -18.56 13.45 5.00
C LEU A 64 -18.58 13.57 3.46
N SER A 65 -17.45 13.88 2.82
CA SER A 65 -17.40 14.32 1.41
C SER A 65 -16.36 13.65 0.51
N GLY A 66 -15.83 12.48 0.88
CA GLY A 66 -14.95 11.69 0.01
C GLY A 66 -15.71 10.98 -1.13
N HIS A 67 -15.09 10.85 -2.30
CA HIS A 67 -15.69 10.13 -3.44
C HIS A 67 -14.79 9.00 -3.96
N GLU A 68 -13.51 8.98 -3.56
CA GLU A 68 -12.59 7.90 -3.90
C GLU A 68 -13.04 6.57 -3.30
N ALA A 69 -12.89 5.48 -4.08
CA ALA A 69 -13.11 4.14 -3.58
C ALA A 69 -12.17 3.85 -2.40
N ALA A 70 -12.71 3.56 -1.23
CA ALA A 70 -11.91 3.39 -0.02
C ALA A 70 -12.56 2.39 0.93
N VAL A 71 -11.76 1.80 1.82
CA VAL A 71 -12.27 0.94 2.90
C VAL A 71 -13.33 1.66 3.72
N ALA A 72 -13.17 2.97 3.92
CA ALA A 72 -14.12 3.78 4.68
C ALA A 72 -15.53 3.81 4.07
N ARG A 73 -15.68 3.53 2.77
CA ARG A 73 -16.95 3.49 2.04
C ARG A 73 -17.36 2.08 1.60
N GLY A 74 -16.53 1.09 1.90
CA GLY A 74 -16.81 -0.29 1.55
C GLY A 74 -18.05 -0.83 2.27
N ARG A 75 -18.80 -1.67 1.56
CA ARG A 75 -19.94 -2.40 2.11
C ARG A 75 -19.49 -3.77 2.57
N GLN A 76 -19.66 -4.05 3.87
CA GLN A 76 -19.40 -5.38 4.40
C GLN A 76 -20.54 -6.33 4.03
N LEU A 77 -20.24 -7.41 3.29
CA LEU A 77 -21.20 -8.38 2.76
C LEU A 77 -21.35 -9.65 3.60
N HIS A 78 -20.39 -9.91 4.49
CA HIS A 78 -20.30 -11.11 5.32
C HIS A 78 -19.32 -10.92 6.49
N GLY A 79 -19.35 -11.84 7.45
CA GLY A 79 -18.34 -12.00 8.49
C GLY A 79 -18.64 -11.24 9.78
N LYS A 80 -17.69 -11.34 10.72
CA LYS A 80 -17.71 -10.58 11.97
C LYS A 80 -17.51 -9.09 11.72
N GLU A 81 -17.85 -8.24 12.67
CA GLU A 81 -17.48 -6.82 12.61
C GLU A 81 -15.97 -6.62 12.39
N MET A 82 -15.61 -5.60 11.61
CA MET A 82 -14.23 -5.17 11.40
C MET A 82 -13.61 -4.65 12.71
N SER A 83 -12.42 -5.15 13.06
CA SER A 83 -11.61 -4.58 14.15
C SER A 83 -10.80 -3.36 13.69
N TYR A 84 -10.19 -2.63 14.62
CA TYR A 84 -9.26 -1.54 14.31
C TYR A 84 -8.14 -1.98 13.34
N ASN A 85 -7.48 -3.09 13.65
CA ASN A 85 -6.40 -3.62 12.82
C ASN A 85 -6.91 -4.10 11.46
N ASN A 86 -8.15 -4.62 11.38
CA ASN A 86 -8.74 -4.98 10.09
C ASN A 86 -8.92 -3.75 9.19
N PHE A 87 -9.35 -2.60 9.73
CA PHE A 87 -9.46 -1.36 8.95
C PHE A 87 -8.08 -0.89 8.45
N LEU A 88 -7.05 -0.94 9.30
CA LEU A 88 -5.70 -0.55 8.94
C LEU A 88 -5.12 -1.44 7.83
N ASP A 89 -5.20 -2.77 8.01
CA ASP A 89 -4.67 -3.74 7.06
C ASP A 89 -5.45 -3.74 5.74
N ALA A 90 -6.78 -3.61 5.79
CA ALA A 90 -7.62 -3.48 4.60
C ALA A 90 -7.28 -2.21 3.80
N ASN A 91 -7.02 -1.09 4.49
CA ASN A 91 -6.66 0.15 3.83
C ASN A 91 -5.31 0.00 3.11
N SER A 92 -4.30 -0.54 3.79
CA SER A 92 -2.98 -0.75 3.19
C SER A 92 -3.01 -1.75 2.03
N ALA A 93 -3.81 -2.81 2.10
CA ALA A 93 -3.98 -3.75 1.00
C ALA A 93 -4.67 -3.09 -0.20
N LEU A 94 -5.74 -2.33 0.04
CA LEU A 94 -6.49 -1.65 -1.02
C LEU A 94 -5.64 -0.58 -1.73
N GLU A 95 -4.92 0.24 -0.97
CA GLU A 95 -4.07 1.29 -1.52
C GLU A 95 -2.92 0.73 -2.38
N LEU A 96 -2.38 -0.44 -2.02
CA LEU A 96 -1.37 -1.09 -2.83
C LEU A 96 -1.94 -1.61 -4.17
N VAL A 97 -3.11 -2.27 -4.18
CA VAL A 97 -3.66 -2.79 -5.45
C VAL A 97 -4.15 -1.68 -6.41
N LYS A 98 -4.43 -0.49 -5.90
CA LYS A 98 -4.76 0.68 -6.72
C LYS A 98 -3.60 1.14 -7.62
N GLU A 99 -2.35 0.87 -7.25
CA GLU A 99 -1.16 1.18 -8.08
C GLU A 99 -1.17 0.47 -9.45
N PHE A 100 -2.01 -0.55 -9.61
CA PHE A 100 -2.11 -1.39 -10.82
C PHE A 100 -3.45 -1.20 -11.57
N GLY A 101 -4.32 -0.31 -11.12
CA GLY A 101 -5.71 -0.18 -11.59
C GLY A 101 -5.88 0.59 -12.91
N GLU A 102 -5.72 1.92 -12.89
CA GLU A 102 -6.14 2.78 -14.01
C GLU A 102 -5.07 2.94 -15.10
N SER A 103 -3.78 2.89 -14.76
CA SER A 103 -2.69 3.08 -15.73
C SER A 103 -2.19 1.78 -16.37
N ASP A 104 -2.25 0.68 -15.63
CA ASP A 104 -1.58 -0.57 -16.00
C ASP A 104 -2.57 -1.65 -16.47
N LEU A 105 -3.85 -1.52 -16.12
CA LEU A 105 -4.94 -2.47 -16.42
C LEU A 105 -4.62 -3.93 -16.05
N LYS A 106 -3.69 -4.15 -15.12
CA LYS A 106 -3.30 -5.48 -14.65
C LYS A 106 -4.22 -5.92 -13.52
N ILE A 107 -4.63 -7.20 -13.52
CA ILE A 107 -5.28 -7.77 -12.33
C ILE A 107 -4.20 -7.95 -11.27
N ALA A 108 -4.41 -7.33 -10.11
CA ALA A 108 -3.46 -7.28 -9.02
C ALA A 108 -4.08 -7.71 -7.69
N VAL A 109 -3.25 -8.36 -6.89
CA VAL A 109 -3.57 -8.83 -5.55
C VAL A 109 -2.47 -8.42 -4.59
N ALA A 110 -2.87 -7.94 -3.42
CA ALA A 110 -1.98 -7.69 -2.28
C ALA A 110 -2.48 -8.45 -1.06
N ILE A 111 -1.54 -9.02 -0.31
CA ILE A 111 -1.78 -9.66 0.97
C ILE A 111 -0.99 -8.89 2.03
N VAL A 112 -1.71 -8.35 3.01
CA VAL A 112 -1.16 -7.51 4.08
C VAL A 112 -1.41 -8.18 5.42
N LYS A 113 -0.43 -8.03 6.31
CA LYS A 113 -0.56 -8.40 7.72
C LYS A 113 0.21 -7.39 8.56
N HIS A 114 -0.45 -6.82 9.57
CA HIS A 114 0.17 -5.81 10.45
C HIS A 114 0.76 -4.62 9.66
N ASN A 115 -0.05 -4.07 8.76
CA ASN A 115 0.22 -2.88 7.97
C ASN A 115 1.39 -2.99 6.99
N ASN A 116 1.89 -4.21 6.73
CA ASN A 116 2.95 -4.51 5.77
C ASN A 116 2.49 -5.59 4.79
N PRO A 117 2.81 -5.47 3.49
CA PRO A 117 2.55 -6.54 2.55
C PRO A 117 3.47 -7.73 2.86
N CYS A 118 2.89 -8.94 2.91
CA CYS A 118 3.64 -10.19 2.90
C CYS A 118 3.71 -10.82 1.51
N GLY A 119 2.90 -10.32 0.56
CA GLY A 119 2.99 -10.69 -0.84
C GLY A 119 2.13 -9.79 -1.71
N ALA A 120 2.59 -9.53 -2.93
CA ALA A 120 1.83 -8.85 -3.96
C ALA A 120 2.14 -9.48 -5.32
N ALA A 121 1.16 -9.49 -6.22
CA ALA A 121 1.35 -10.02 -7.56
C ALA A 121 0.32 -9.48 -8.54
N THR A 122 0.64 -9.63 -9.82
CA THR A 122 -0.27 -9.48 -10.95
C THR A 122 -0.44 -10.81 -11.69
N GLY A 123 -1.52 -10.95 -12.45
CA GLY A 123 -1.78 -12.14 -13.24
C GLY A 123 -2.89 -11.96 -14.27
N ASP A 124 -3.08 -12.99 -15.09
CA ASP A 124 -4.13 -13.01 -16.12
C ASP A 124 -5.52 -13.22 -15.51
N THR A 125 -5.57 -13.86 -14.33
CA THR A 125 -6.78 -14.05 -13.54
C THR A 125 -6.56 -13.63 -12.08
N ALA A 126 -7.66 -13.33 -11.38
CA ALA A 126 -7.62 -13.04 -9.95
C ALA A 126 -7.03 -14.21 -9.14
N LYS A 127 -7.34 -15.44 -9.56
CA LYS A 127 -6.78 -16.67 -8.98
C LYS A 127 -5.25 -16.71 -9.13
N ASP A 128 -4.72 -16.50 -10.33
CA ASP A 128 -3.27 -16.59 -10.58
C ASP A 128 -2.51 -15.52 -9.79
N ALA A 129 -3.02 -14.29 -9.79
CA ALA A 129 -2.45 -13.21 -8.99
C ALA A 129 -2.49 -13.53 -7.49
N TYR A 130 -3.59 -14.08 -6.97
CA TYR A 130 -3.68 -14.48 -5.57
C TYR A 130 -2.67 -15.57 -5.20
N MET A 131 -2.57 -16.63 -6.00
CA MET A 131 -1.63 -17.73 -5.74
C MET A 131 -0.19 -17.22 -5.73
N ARG A 132 0.21 -16.41 -6.72
CA ARG A 132 1.55 -15.81 -6.79
C ARG A 132 1.84 -14.90 -5.59
N ALA A 133 0.89 -14.07 -5.16
CA ALA A 133 1.05 -13.22 -3.99
C ALA A 133 1.18 -14.05 -2.70
N ARG A 134 0.33 -15.07 -2.52
CA ARG A 134 0.37 -15.99 -1.37
C ARG A 134 1.71 -16.72 -1.30
N ASP A 135 2.22 -17.16 -2.44
CA ASP A 135 3.44 -17.96 -2.52
C ASP A 135 4.73 -17.14 -2.26
N THR A 136 4.62 -15.82 -2.08
CA THR A 136 5.73 -14.98 -1.58
C THR A 136 6.10 -15.35 -0.13
N ASP A 137 5.11 -15.39 0.77
CA ASP A 137 5.26 -15.81 2.17
C ASP A 137 3.95 -16.47 2.64
N PRO A 138 3.76 -17.78 2.36
CA PRO A 138 2.53 -18.51 2.72
C PRO A 138 2.25 -18.52 4.23
N ILE A 139 3.30 -18.49 5.05
CA ILE A 139 3.21 -18.52 6.51
C ILE A 139 2.60 -17.19 6.99
N SER A 140 3.10 -16.06 6.49
CA SER A 140 2.58 -14.75 6.86
C SER A 140 1.21 -14.45 6.24
N ALA A 141 0.91 -15.02 5.06
CA ALA A 141 -0.42 -14.89 4.43
C ALA A 141 -1.54 -15.49 5.28
N PHE A 142 -1.25 -16.47 6.14
CA PHE A 142 -2.21 -17.02 7.09
C PHE A 142 -2.67 -15.95 8.11
N GLY A 143 -3.97 -15.70 8.15
CA GLY A 143 -4.61 -14.65 8.95
C GLY A 143 -4.41 -13.24 8.37
N GLY A 144 -3.97 -13.13 7.11
CA GLY A 144 -3.80 -11.85 6.43
C GLY A 144 -5.11 -11.25 5.93
N VAL A 145 -4.98 -10.02 5.41
CA VAL A 145 -6.00 -9.30 4.66
C VAL A 145 -5.61 -9.29 3.19
N VAL A 146 -6.53 -9.69 2.32
CA VAL A 146 -6.30 -9.75 0.87
C VAL A 146 -7.11 -8.65 0.19
N ALA A 147 -6.49 -7.91 -0.73
CA ALA A 147 -7.18 -6.98 -1.61
C ALA A 147 -7.05 -7.36 -3.07
N PHE A 148 -8.10 -7.15 -3.85
CA PHE A 148 -8.16 -7.34 -5.30
C PHE A 148 -8.56 -6.02 -5.98
N ASN A 149 -7.89 -5.66 -7.08
CA ASN A 149 -8.34 -4.57 -7.95
C ASN A 149 -9.36 -5.01 -9.02
N THR A 150 -9.94 -6.20 -8.87
CA THR A 150 -10.92 -6.80 -9.78
C THR A 150 -12.04 -7.48 -8.99
N ILE A 151 -13.06 -7.99 -9.70
CA ILE A 151 -14.14 -8.79 -9.14
C ILE A 151 -13.60 -10.17 -8.78
N VAL A 152 -13.95 -10.68 -7.60
CA VAL A 152 -13.58 -12.04 -7.17
C VAL A 152 -14.59 -13.05 -7.73
N ASP A 153 -14.12 -13.96 -8.57
CA ASP A 153 -14.89 -15.06 -9.16
C ASP A 153 -14.90 -16.32 -8.28
N LEU A 154 -15.70 -17.32 -8.68
CA LEU A 154 -15.82 -18.60 -7.95
C LEU A 154 -14.49 -19.36 -7.86
N THR A 155 -13.66 -19.32 -8.90
CA THR A 155 -12.40 -20.08 -8.94
C THR A 155 -11.40 -19.52 -7.93
N THR A 156 -11.34 -18.20 -7.83
CA THR A 156 -10.55 -17.43 -6.86
C THR A 156 -11.09 -17.65 -5.45
N ALA A 157 -12.41 -17.62 -5.27
CA ALA A 157 -13.05 -17.89 -3.99
C ALA A 157 -12.67 -19.27 -3.41
N LYS A 158 -12.63 -20.31 -4.25
CA LYS A 158 -12.21 -21.65 -3.82
C LYS A 158 -10.78 -21.66 -3.28
N GLU A 159 -9.84 -21.00 -3.94
CA GLU A 159 -8.46 -20.87 -3.44
C GLU A 159 -8.42 -20.10 -2.11
N LEU A 160 -9.15 -18.97 -2.01
CA LEU A 160 -9.21 -18.16 -0.80
C LEU A 160 -9.73 -18.95 0.41
N THR A 161 -10.74 -19.80 0.23
CA THR A 161 -11.26 -20.64 1.33
C THR A 161 -10.30 -21.74 1.79
N GLY A 162 -9.28 -22.06 0.99
CA GLY A 162 -8.19 -22.95 1.37
C GLY A 162 -7.24 -22.35 2.41
N THR A 163 -7.25 -21.03 2.58
CA THR A 163 -6.41 -20.30 3.54
C THR A 163 -7.28 -19.65 4.62
N PHE A 164 -6.77 -19.58 5.85
CA PHE A 164 -7.41 -18.75 6.87
C PHE A 164 -7.07 -17.28 6.58
N LEU A 165 -8.09 -16.46 6.34
CA LEU A 165 -7.98 -15.04 6.05
C LEU A 165 -8.92 -14.26 6.97
N GLU A 166 -8.52 -13.05 7.37
CA GLU A 166 -9.34 -12.19 8.23
C GLU A 166 -10.33 -11.36 7.40
N VAL A 167 -9.87 -10.79 6.28
CA VAL A 167 -10.62 -9.89 5.41
C VAL A 167 -10.26 -10.13 3.94
N VAL A 168 -11.26 -10.09 3.06
CA VAL A 168 -11.07 -9.95 1.61
C VAL A 168 -11.75 -8.67 1.15
N VAL A 169 -10.98 -7.79 0.51
CA VAL A 169 -11.41 -6.51 -0.06
C VAL A 169 -11.38 -6.63 -1.59
N ALA A 170 -12.45 -6.23 -2.28
CA ALA A 170 -12.49 -6.30 -3.74
C ALA A 170 -13.41 -5.25 -4.35
N ARG A 171 -13.29 -5.03 -5.67
CA ARG A 171 -14.24 -4.22 -6.45
C ARG A 171 -15.68 -4.75 -6.41
N GLY A 172 -15.81 -6.03 -6.10
CA GLY A 172 -17.05 -6.76 -6.08
C GLY A 172 -16.78 -8.26 -6.02
N PHE A 173 -17.85 -9.02 -5.89
CA PHE A 173 -17.81 -10.47 -5.81
C PHE A 173 -18.92 -11.04 -6.68
N GLU A 174 -18.62 -12.07 -7.45
CA GLU A 174 -19.68 -12.83 -8.13
C GLU A 174 -20.59 -13.51 -7.12
N ALA A 175 -21.85 -13.77 -7.51
CA ALA A 175 -22.82 -14.44 -6.65
C ALA A 175 -22.32 -15.82 -6.19
N ALA A 176 -21.73 -16.60 -7.11
CA ALA A 176 -21.17 -17.92 -6.78
C ALA A 176 -19.94 -17.81 -5.85
N ALA A 177 -19.09 -16.80 -6.04
CA ALA A 177 -17.96 -16.52 -5.17
C ALA A 177 -18.40 -16.19 -3.73
N LEU A 178 -19.46 -15.38 -3.59
CA LEU A 178 -20.04 -15.06 -2.28
C LEU A 178 -20.56 -16.31 -1.56
N VAL A 179 -21.24 -17.21 -2.27
CA VAL A 179 -21.73 -18.47 -1.67
C VAL A 179 -20.56 -19.28 -1.10
N GLU A 180 -19.48 -19.42 -1.86
CA GLU A 180 -18.31 -20.17 -1.43
C GLU A 180 -17.59 -19.51 -0.24
N LEU A 181 -17.29 -18.20 -0.33
CA LEU A 181 -16.61 -17.46 0.72
C LEU A 181 -17.41 -17.42 2.03
N LYS A 182 -18.74 -17.34 1.94
CA LYS A 182 -19.64 -17.31 3.12
C LYS A 182 -19.62 -18.60 3.94
N ARG A 183 -19.06 -19.70 3.43
CA ARG A 183 -18.80 -20.92 4.20
C ARG A 183 -17.82 -20.67 5.35
N LYS A 184 -16.95 -19.67 5.25
CA LYS A 184 -16.10 -19.20 6.35
C LYS A 184 -16.88 -18.16 7.17
N LYS A 185 -17.51 -18.62 8.26
CA LYS A 185 -18.41 -17.79 9.11
C LYS A 185 -17.84 -16.43 9.49
N ASP A 186 -16.54 -16.38 9.79
CA ASP A 186 -15.90 -15.20 10.38
C ASP A 186 -15.22 -14.28 9.34
N LEU A 187 -15.07 -14.75 8.10
CA LEU A 187 -14.37 -14.03 7.03
C LEU A 187 -15.13 -12.74 6.65
N ARG A 188 -14.48 -11.59 6.76
CA ARG A 188 -15.06 -10.32 6.32
C ARG A 188 -14.90 -10.16 4.82
N LEU A 189 -16.00 -9.90 4.13
CA LEU A 189 -16.00 -9.59 2.71
C LEU A 189 -16.37 -8.12 2.54
N LEU A 190 -15.45 -7.31 2.00
CA LEU A 190 -15.63 -5.88 1.83
C LEU A 190 -15.67 -5.54 0.34
N ASP A 191 -16.83 -5.08 -0.11
CA ASP A 191 -17.07 -4.60 -1.46
C ASP A 191 -16.85 -3.08 -1.50
N VAL A 192 -15.79 -2.63 -2.18
CA VAL A 192 -15.43 -1.21 -2.29
C VAL A 192 -15.86 -0.57 -3.61
N GLY A 193 -16.56 -1.32 -4.47
CA GLY A 193 -16.98 -0.85 -5.79
C GLY A 193 -15.82 -0.56 -6.75
N PRO A 194 -16.09 0.10 -7.89
CA PRO A 194 -15.07 0.47 -8.86
C PRO A 194 -13.95 1.33 -8.25
N LEU A 195 -12.68 0.98 -8.50
CA LEU A 195 -11.51 1.70 -7.96
C LEU A 195 -11.16 2.96 -8.74
N HIS A 196 -12.16 3.80 -9.03
CA HIS A 196 -11.92 5.07 -9.69
C HIS A 196 -11.07 5.98 -8.79
N THR A 197 -10.03 6.56 -9.36
CA THR A 197 -9.21 7.57 -8.68
C THR A 197 -9.49 8.99 -9.14
N GLU A 198 -10.38 9.15 -10.13
CA GLU A 198 -10.95 10.43 -10.55
C GLU A 198 -11.84 11.03 -9.45
N GLY A 199 -11.90 12.37 -9.40
CA GLY A 199 -12.79 13.08 -8.46
C GLY A 199 -12.31 13.13 -7.01
N ARG A 200 -11.02 12.85 -6.74
CA ARG A 200 -10.40 13.08 -5.43
C ARG A 200 -10.60 14.52 -4.99
N GLY A 201 -11.23 14.71 -3.83
CA GLY A 201 -11.32 16.00 -3.18
C GLY A 201 -9.97 16.43 -2.60
N ALA A 202 -9.87 17.70 -2.18
CA ALA A 202 -8.64 18.22 -1.59
C ALA A 202 -8.17 17.42 -0.36
N LEU A 203 -9.11 16.93 0.48
CA LEU A 203 -8.79 16.09 1.63
C LEU A 203 -8.35 14.67 1.23
N ASP A 204 -8.91 14.12 0.14
CA ASP A 204 -8.50 12.82 -0.39
C ASP A 204 -7.04 12.85 -0.87
N LEU A 205 -6.43 14.02 -1.09
CA LEU A 205 -5.03 14.16 -1.51
C LEU A 205 -4.06 14.37 -0.34
N LEU A 206 -4.56 14.39 0.90
CA LEU A 206 -3.75 14.67 2.09
C LEU A 206 -3.63 13.42 2.98
N ASP A 207 -2.49 13.28 3.63
CA ASP A 207 -2.24 12.29 4.67
C ASP A 207 -2.07 12.99 6.02
N MET A 208 -2.67 12.38 7.06
CA MET A 208 -2.82 12.96 8.38
C MET A 208 -2.30 12.00 9.44
N LYS A 209 -1.31 12.44 10.23
CA LYS A 209 -0.78 11.64 11.34
C LYS A 209 -0.91 12.38 12.66
N LYS A 210 -1.65 11.76 13.58
CA LYS A 210 -1.80 12.28 14.95
C LYS A 210 -0.47 12.15 15.69
N ILE A 211 -0.08 13.21 16.38
CA ILE A 211 0.98 13.20 17.38
C ILE A 211 0.41 13.65 18.73
N VAL A 212 1.09 13.36 19.83
CA VAL A 212 0.67 13.82 21.15
C VAL A 212 0.59 15.35 21.14
N GLY A 213 -0.61 15.90 21.43
CA GLY A 213 -0.86 17.34 21.42
C GLY A 213 -1.02 18.00 20.05
N GLY A 214 -0.85 17.29 18.93
CA GLY A 214 -0.86 17.91 17.60
C GLY A 214 -1.32 17.00 16.46
N LEU A 215 -1.16 17.48 15.22
CA LEU A 215 -1.42 16.75 13.98
C LEU A 215 -0.40 17.22 12.94
N ILE A 216 0.24 16.29 12.23
CA ILE A 216 1.03 16.62 11.03
C ILE A 216 0.23 16.26 9.79
N LEU A 217 0.34 17.10 8.77
CA LEU A 217 -0.41 17.04 7.53
C LEU A 217 0.57 17.13 6.36
N GLN A 218 0.42 16.26 5.37
CA GLN A 218 1.27 16.23 4.18
C GLN A 218 0.45 15.81 2.96
N ASP A 219 1.04 15.90 1.78
CA ASP A 219 0.50 15.23 0.60
C ASP A 219 0.49 13.71 0.76
N ARG A 220 -0.55 13.04 0.24
CA ARG A 220 -0.46 11.60 -0.02
C ARG A 220 0.64 11.34 -1.04
N ASP A 221 1.42 10.31 -0.78
CA ASP A 221 2.41 9.85 -1.74
C ASP A 221 1.71 9.16 -2.92
N LEU A 222 1.46 9.94 -3.97
CA LEU A 222 0.93 9.49 -5.26
C LEU A 222 2.01 9.50 -6.36
N GLY A 223 3.28 9.64 -5.97
CA GLY A 223 4.41 9.62 -6.89
C GLY A 223 4.42 8.30 -7.68
N SER A 224 4.69 8.41 -8.98
CA SER A 224 4.79 7.29 -9.92
C SER A 224 5.83 7.59 -11.00
N ILE A 225 6.37 6.54 -11.60
CA ILE A 225 7.30 6.61 -12.73
C ILE A 225 6.61 5.95 -13.91
N SER A 226 6.28 6.74 -14.93
CA SER A 226 5.53 6.27 -16.10
C SER A 226 6.40 5.47 -17.08
N ASP A 227 7.67 5.83 -17.23
CA ASP A 227 8.61 5.16 -18.12
C ASP A 227 9.89 4.77 -17.35
N MET A 228 10.02 3.47 -17.05
CA MET A 228 11.21 2.94 -16.38
C MET A 228 12.48 3.03 -17.23
N ARG A 229 12.37 3.13 -18.57
CA ARG A 229 13.52 3.24 -19.47
C ARG A 229 14.07 4.66 -19.57
N ALA A 230 13.27 5.66 -19.18
CA ALA A 230 13.72 7.04 -19.07
C ALA A 230 14.61 7.28 -17.82
N LEU A 231 14.69 6.31 -16.92
CA LEU A 231 15.52 6.40 -15.71
C LEU A 231 17.01 6.32 -16.05
N LYS A 232 17.82 6.97 -15.19
CA LYS A 232 19.27 6.98 -15.34
C LYS A 232 19.85 5.61 -14.95
N VAL A 233 20.36 4.87 -15.93
CA VAL A 233 21.22 3.70 -15.69
C VAL A 233 22.60 4.20 -15.28
N VAL A 234 23.09 3.75 -14.13
CA VAL A 234 24.39 4.20 -13.57
C VAL A 234 25.46 3.11 -13.55
N SER A 235 25.06 1.85 -13.65
CA SER A 235 25.97 0.71 -13.82
C SER A 235 26.43 0.55 -15.27
N LYS A 236 27.50 -0.24 -15.48
CA LYS A 236 27.98 -0.68 -16.79
C LYS A 236 27.02 -1.65 -17.47
N ARG A 237 26.45 -2.59 -16.71
CA ARG A 237 25.44 -3.52 -17.23
C ARG A 237 24.11 -2.78 -17.39
N LEU A 238 23.50 -2.93 -18.57
CA LEU A 238 22.16 -2.42 -18.84
C LEU A 238 21.09 -3.39 -18.32
N PRO A 239 19.95 -2.91 -17.80
CA PRO A 239 18.82 -3.77 -17.49
C PRO A 239 18.26 -4.44 -18.75
N THR A 240 17.79 -5.67 -18.58
CA THR A 240 17.00 -6.39 -19.58
C THR A 240 15.54 -5.91 -19.59
N ASP A 241 14.78 -6.28 -20.62
CA ASP A 241 13.36 -5.95 -20.71
C ASP A 241 12.55 -6.50 -19.53
N GLU A 242 12.84 -7.74 -19.12
CA GLU A 242 12.22 -8.37 -17.95
C GLU A 242 12.57 -7.62 -16.65
N GLU A 243 13.81 -7.14 -16.49
CA GLU A 243 14.19 -6.35 -15.32
C GLU A 243 13.53 -4.96 -15.31
N TYR A 244 13.32 -4.32 -16.46
CA TYR A 244 12.55 -3.07 -16.51
C TYR A 244 11.09 -3.27 -16.08
N GLU A 245 10.45 -4.38 -16.48
CA GLU A 245 9.10 -4.72 -16.01
C GLU A 245 9.09 -5.04 -14.51
N ALA A 246 10.10 -5.77 -14.03
CA ALA A 246 10.26 -6.08 -12.61
C ALA A 246 10.53 -4.82 -11.78
N PHE A 247 11.25 -3.82 -12.31
CA PHE A 247 11.40 -2.51 -11.67
C PHE A 247 10.07 -1.78 -11.57
N ALA A 248 9.26 -1.77 -12.64
CA ALA A 248 7.91 -1.18 -12.63
C ALA A 248 7.04 -1.78 -11.53
N PHE A 249 7.04 -3.10 -11.41
CA PHE A 249 6.29 -3.82 -10.38
C PHE A 249 6.87 -3.59 -8.98
N GLY A 250 8.16 -3.87 -8.79
CA GLY A 250 8.83 -3.84 -7.49
C GLY A 250 8.86 -2.45 -6.87
N TRP A 251 9.02 -1.39 -7.68
CA TRP A 251 9.00 -0.01 -7.21
C TRP A 251 7.65 0.38 -6.62
N LYS A 252 6.55 0.03 -7.31
CA LYS A 252 5.18 0.25 -6.84
C LYS A 252 4.93 -0.46 -5.52
N VAL A 253 5.35 -1.72 -5.38
CA VAL A 253 5.18 -2.45 -4.12
C VAL A 253 6.03 -1.84 -3.00
N CYS A 254 7.29 -1.48 -3.27
CA CYS A 254 8.22 -0.97 -2.27
C CYS A 254 7.71 0.31 -1.57
N LYS A 255 6.99 1.17 -2.30
CA LYS A 255 6.32 2.37 -1.77
C LYS A 255 5.33 2.10 -0.63
N HIS A 256 4.76 0.89 -0.57
CA HIS A 256 3.76 0.50 0.43
C HIS A 256 4.33 -0.32 1.58
N VAL A 257 5.64 -0.62 1.57
CA VAL A 257 6.33 -1.32 2.65
C VAL A 257 6.85 -0.29 3.66
N LYS A 258 6.77 -0.59 4.97
CA LYS A 258 7.34 0.30 5.99
C LYS A 258 8.86 0.39 5.91
N SER A 259 9.39 1.58 6.10
CA SER A 259 10.81 1.89 5.92
C SER A 259 11.69 1.42 7.09
N ASN A 260 12.95 1.05 6.86
CA ASN A 260 13.59 0.90 5.54
C ASN A 260 13.06 -0.35 4.82
N ALA A 261 12.68 -0.18 3.55
CA ALA A 261 12.05 -1.23 2.77
C ALA A 261 12.97 -1.77 1.67
N ILE A 262 13.00 -3.09 1.54
CA ILE A 262 13.59 -3.81 0.41
C ILE A 262 12.56 -4.79 -0.15
N VAL A 263 12.34 -4.75 -1.45
CA VAL A 263 11.47 -5.68 -2.17
C VAL A 263 12.26 -6.40 -3.24
N PHE A 264 12.29 -7.73 -3.16
CA PHE A 264 12.75 -8.57 -4.26
C PHE A 264 11.58 -8.99 -5.13
N ALA A 265 11.71 -8.80 -6.44
CA ALA A 265 10.59 -9.01 -7.35
C ALA A 265 11.00 -9.59 -8.70
N ARG A 266 10.00 -10.19 -9.34
CA ARG A 266 9.91 -10.49 -10.77
C ARG A 266 8.87 -9.54 -11.40
N PRO A 267 8.68 -9.53 -12.73
CA PRO A 267 7.70 -8.67 -13.39
C PRO A 267 6.27 -8.76 -12.84
N ASP A 268 5.92 -9.93 -12.32
CA ASP A 268 4.55 -10.27 -11.95
C ASP A 268 4.33 -10.49 -10.45
N ARG A 269 5.37 -10.55 -9.61
CA ARG A 269 5.22 -10.85 -8.18
C ARG A 269 6.42 -10.47 -7.33
N THR A 270 6.14 -10.26 -6.05
CA THR A 270 7.16 -10.25 -5.01
C THR A 270 7.70 -11.65 -4.77
N ILE A 271 8.98 -11.74 -4.39
CA ILE A 271 9.65 -13.00 -4.01
C ILE A 271 10.14 -12.97 -2.57
N GLY A 272 10.54 -11.79 -2.08
CA GLY A 272 10.92 -11.57 -0.69
C GLY A 272 10.77 -10.09 -0.31
N ILE A 273 10.40 -9.82 0.94
CA ILE A 273 10.14 -8.46 1.44
C ILE A 273 10.85 -8.28 2.78
N GLY A 274 11.75 -7.29 2.84
CA GLY A 274 12.39 -6.82 4.06
C GLY A 274 11.77 -5.52 4.53
N ALA A 275 10.86 -5.59 5.51
CA ALA A 275 10.08 -4.45 5.97
C ALA A 275 10.56 -3.89 7.31
N GLY A 276 10.52 -2.56 7.45
CA GLY A 276 10.50 -1.86 8.74
C GLY A 276 11.80 -1.89 9.54
N GLN A 277 12.96 -2.07 8.90
CA GLN A 277 14.24 -2.15 9.63
C GLN A 277 14.89 -0.78 9.77
N MET A 278 15.56 -0.56 10.90
CA MET A 278 16.36 0.65 11.16
C MET A 278 17.59 0.72 10.26
N SER A 279 18.11 -0.45 9.84
CA SER A 279 19.26 -0.60 8.94
C SER A 279 18.82 -1.20 7.61
N ARG A 280 19.26 -0.61 6.50
CA ARG A 280 18.87 -1.06 5.15
C ARG A 280 19.45 -2.42 4.79
N VAL A 281 20.69 -2.71 5.20
CA VAL A 281 21.29 -4.04 4.96
C VAL A 281 20.54 -5.13 5.72
N ASP A 282 19.93 -4.82 6.86
CA ASP A 282 19.10 -5.78 7.58
C ASP A 282 17.76 -6.01 6.88
N SER A 283 17.20 -5.00 6.20
CA SER A 283 16.08 -5.22 5.27
C SER A 283 16.47 -6.14 4.12
N VAL A 284 17.66 -6.00 3.54
CA VAL A 284 18.16 -6.92 2.49
C VAL A 284 18.23 -8.34 3.04
N LYS A 285 18.89 -8.55 4.18
CA LYS A 285 19.01 -9.87 4.83
C LYS A 285 17.65 -10.47 5.18
N LEU A 286 16.73 -9.67 5.72
CA LEU A 286 15.38 -10.12 6.09
C LEU A 286 14.60 -10.55 4.85
N GLY A 287 14.62 -9.76 3.78
CA GLY A 287 13.99 -10.11 2.51
C GLY A 287 14.55 -11.42 1.95
N THR A 288 15.86 -11.65 2.09
CA THR A 288 16.53 -12.86 1.60
C THR A 288 16.13 -14.08 2.42
N MET A 289 16.11 -13.93 3.74
CA MET A 289 15.65 -14.98 4.66
C MET A 289 14.18 -15.36 4.42
N LYS A 290 13.35 -14.37 4.07
CA LYS A 290 11.91 -14.56 3.85
C LYS A 290 11.57 -15.13 2.48
N ALA A 291 12.48 -15.12 1.52
CA ALA A 291 12.20 -15.60 0.17
C ALA A 291 11.88 -17.10 0.16
N ALA A 292 10.67 -17.46 -0.29
CA ALA A 292 10.23 -18.86 -0.39
C ALA A 292 10.74 -19.57 -1.67
N SER A 293 11.38 -18.82 -2.58
CA SER A 293 11.92 -19.34 -3.84
C SER A 293 13.24 -18.66 -4.18
N SER A 294 13.95 -19.18 -5.19
CA SER A 294 15.23 -18.63 -5.63
C SER A 294 15.10 -17.15 -6.04
N LEU A 295 16.02 -16.34 -5.52
CA LEU A 295 16.20 -14.94 -5.85
C LEU A 295 17.04 -14.73 -7.13
N ALA A 296 17.58 -15.80 -7.72
CA ALA A 296 18.28 -15.73 -9.00
C ALA A 296 17.40 -15.07 -10.07
N GLY A 297 17.94 -14.04 -10.71
CA GLY A 297 17.26 -13.27 -11.76
C GLY A 297 16.19 -12.30 -11.25
N CYS A 298 16.04 -12.13 -9.93
CA CYS A 298 15.15 -11.13 -9.37
C CYS A 298 15.81 -9.76 -9.32
N ILE A 299 14.99 -8.70 -9.35
CA ILE A 299 15.44 -7.35 -9.04
C ILE A 299 15.30 -7.05 -7.54
N MET A 300 16.00 -6.01 -7.08
CA MET A 300 15.84 -5.40 -5.77
C MET A 300 15.37 -3.96 -5.91
N ALA A 301 14.21 -3.63 -5.33
CA ALA A 301 13.75 -2.25 -5.16
C ALA A 301 13.99 -1.78 -3.73
N SER A 302 14.48 -0.55 -3.59
CA SER A 302 14.75 0.08 -2.30
C SER A 302 14.06 1.43 -2.21
N ASP A 303 13.23 1.64 -1.18
CA ASP A 303 12.42 2.86 -0.99
C ASP A 303 13.27 4.14 -0.87
N ALA A 304 14.52 3.99 -0.45
CA ALA A 304 15.50 5.03 -0.23
C ALA A 304 16.90 4.58 -0.68
N PHE A 305 17.84 5.53 -0.74
CA PHE A 305 19.20 5.24 -1.22
C PHE A 305 19.96 4.27 -0.30
N PHE A 306 20.94 3.57 -0.86
CA PHE A 306 21.88 2.76 -0.08
C PHE A 306 22.97 3.65 0.53
N PRO A 307 23.14 3.66 1.88
CA PRO A 307 24.15 4.49 2.51
C PRO A 307 25.57 3.92 2.33
N PHE A 308 25.70 2.61 2.14
CA PHE A 308 26.94 1.87 1.97
C PHE A 308 26.76 0.75 0.94
N ARG A 309 27.87 0.21 0.42
CA ARG A 309 27.86 -0.89 -0.57
C ARG A 309 27.37 -2.24 -0.02
N ASP A 310 27.36 -2.41 1.31
CA ASP A 310 27.01 -3.66 1.99
C ASP A 310 25.64 -4.22 1.59
N GLY A 311 24.64 -3.36 1.36
CA GLY A 311 23.34 -3.76 0.85
C GLY A 311 23.39 -4.34 -0.57
N ILE A 312 24.26 -3.80 -1.44
CA ILE A 312 24.47 -4.30 -2.80
C ILE A 312 25.24 -5.62 -2.77
N ASP A 313 26.31 -5.70 -1.96
CA ASP A 313 27.08 -6.92 -1.81
C ASP A 313 26.21 -8.07 -1.27
N ALA A 314 25.35 -7.80 -0.29
CA ALA A 314 24.40 -8.78 0.25
C ALA A 314 23.34 -9.21 -0.79
N ALA A 315 22.86 -8.28 -1.61
CA ALA A 315 21.91 -8.59 -2.68
C ALA A 315 22.55 -9.45 -3.79
N ALA A 316 23.80 -9.16 -4.17
CA ALA A 316 24.57 -9.95 -5.13
C ALA A 316 24.77 -11.39 -4.64
N GLN A 317 25.13 -11.57 -3.37
CA GLN A 317 25.27 -12.90 -2.74
C GLN A 317 23.96 -13.70 -2.76
N ALA A 318 22.82 -13.02 -2.72
CA ALA A 318 21.50 -13.64 -2.83
C ALA A 318 21.09 -13.96 -4.29
N GLY A 319 21.86 -13.53 -5.29
CA GLY A 319 21.59 -13.79 -6.71
C GLY A 319 20.72 -12.73 -7.40
N ILE A 320 20.56 -11.55 -6.79
CA ILE A 320 19.87 -10.41 -7.42
C ILE A 320 20.68 -9.93 -8.62
N THR A 321 20.00 -9.63 -9.72
CA THR A 321 20.66 -9.18 -10.96
C THR A 321 20.55 -7.69 -11.20
N ALA A 322 19.52 -7.02 -10.67
CA ALA A 322 19.37 -5.57 -10.86
C ALA A 322 18.78 -4.83 -9.66
N VAL A 323 19.06 -3.53 -9.56
CA VAL A 323 18.67 -2.67 -8.43
C VAL A 323 18.02 -1.38 -8.92
N ILE A 324 16.89 -1.02 -8.32
CA ILE A 324 16.27 0.30 -8.45
C ILE A 324 16.25 0.99 -7.09
N GLN A 325 16.76 2.21 -7.05
CA GLN A 325 16.81 3.05 -5.86
C GLN A 325 16.74 4.55 -6.23
N PRO A 326 16.53 5.49 -5.29
CA PRO A 326 16.52 6.91 -5.62
C PRO A 326 17.90 7.48 -5.99
N GLY A 327 18.97 7.00 -5.35
CA GLY A 327 20.26 7.69 -5.34
C GLY A 327 20.26 8.96 -4.46
N GLY A 328 21.34 9.73 -4.53
CA GLY A 328 21.55 10.95 -3.75
C GLY A 328 22.42 10.78 -2.50
N SER A 329 23.09 9.64 -2.33
CA SER A 329 24.09 9.47 -1.27
C SER A 329 25.39 10.15 -1.65
N ILE A 330 26.10 10.70 -0.65
CA ILE A 330 27.51 11.12 -0.84
C ILE A 330 28.42 9.93 -1.23
N ARG A 331 27.96 8.69 -1.00
CA ARG A 331 28.65 7.43 -1.32
C ARG A 331 28.06 6.70 -2.53
N ASP A 332 27.26 7.35 -3.36
CA ASP A 332 26.64 6.70 -4.53
C ASP A 332 27.69 6.03 -5.44
N GLN A 333 28.88 6.63 -5.60
CA GLN A 333 29.97 6.04 -6.39
C GLN A 333 30.42 4.67 -5.86
N GLU A 334 30.52 4.50 -4.55
CA GLU A 334 30.91 3.23 -3.91
C GLU A 334 29.84 2.15 -4.14
N VAL A 335 28.57 2.55 -4.05
CA VAL A 335 27.40 1.67 -4.25
C VAL A 335 27.29 1.23 -5.73
N VAL A 336 27.49 2.16 -6.66
CA VAL A 336 27.50 1.87 -8.11
C VAL A 336 28.68 0.97 -8.48
N GLN A 337 29.87 1.22 -7.92
CA GLN A 337 31.03 0.38 -8.12
C GLN A 337 30.77 -1.07 -7.66
N ALA A 338 30.11 -1.26 -6.52
CA ALA A 338 29.73 -2.60 -6.06
C ALA A 338 28.78 -3.30 -7.05
N ALA A 339 27.80 -2.58 -7.60
CA ALA A 339 26.92 -3.14 -8.63
C ALA A 339 27.71 -3.57 -9.89
N ASP A 340 28.66 -2.76 -10.34
CA ASP A 340 29.55 -3.11 -11.46
C ASP A 340 30.41 -4.34 -11.17
N GLU A 341 31.00 -4.43 -9.97
CA GLU A 341 31.83 -5.56 -9.53
C GLU A 341 31.04 -6.88 -9.53
N HIS A 342 29.75 -6.83 -9.20
CA HIS A 342 28.84 -7.99 -9.21
C HIS A 342 28.09 -8.17 -10.54
N ASN A 343 28.41 -7.40 -11.58
CA ASN A 343 27.72 -7.42 -12.87
C ASN A 343 26.18 -7.24 -12.73
N MET A 344 25.77 -6.34 -11.85
CA MET A 344 24.37 -5.98 -11.62
C MET A 344 24.01 -4.72 -12.40
N ALA A 345 22.75 -4.64 -12.86
CA ALA A 345 22.23 -3.39 -13.42
C ALA A 345 21.71 -2.50 -12.30
N MET A 346 21.91 -1.19 -12.37
CA MET A 346 21.44 -0.24 -11.37
C MET A 346 20.83 0.99 -12.03
N VAL A 347 19.61 1.32 -11.61
CA VAL A 347 18.88 2.52 -12.06
C VAL A 347 18.58 3.45 -10.89
N LEU A 348 18.71 4.76 -11.14
CA LEU A 348 18.39 5.80 -10.16
C LEU A 348 17.08 6.50 -10.53
N THR A 349 16.14 6.56 -9.58
CA THR A 349 14.82 7.18 -9.79
C THR A 349 14.79 8.66 -9.46
N GLY A 350 15.67 9.14 -8.55
CA GLY A 350 15.56 10.48 -7.96
C GLY A 350 14.32 10.68 -7.07
N MET A 351 13.52 9.64 -6.84
CA MET A 351 12.26 9.68 -6.08
C MET A 351 12.33 8.73 -4.89
N ARG A 352 12.06 9.22 -3.68
CA ARG A 352 12.12 8.43 -2.43
C ARG A 352 10.71 8.23 -1.87
N HIS A 353 10.42 7.02 -1.40
CA HIS A 353 9.10 6.63 -0.86
C HIS A 353 9.19 6.14 0.60
N PHE A 354 9.64 7.00 1.52
CA PHE A 354 9.64 6.63 2.95
C PHE A 354 8.22 6.52 3.51
N ARG A 355 7.98 5.48 4.31
CA ARG A 355 6.70 5.20 4.94
C ARG A 355 6.89 4.70 6.37
N HIS A 356 6.32 5.43 7.34
CA HIS A 356 6.37 5.10 8.76
C HIS A 356 4.97 4.82 9.30
#